data_AF-A0A6P5R7B6-F1
#
_entry.id   AF-A0A6P5R7B6-F1
#
_cell.length_a   1.000
_cell.length_b   1.000
_cell.length_c   1.000
_cell.angle_alpha   90.00
_cell.angle_beta   90.00
_cell.angle_gamma   90.00
#
_symmetry.space_group_name_H-M   'P 1'
#
loop_
_entity.id
_entity.type
_entity.pdbx_description
1 polymer ?
#
loop_
_entity_poly.entity_id
_entity_poly.type
_entity_poly.pdbx_seq_one_letter_code
_entity_poly.pdbx_strand_id
1 'polypeptide(L)'
;MPGLTAKVFRTYNASITLDNILNKETKEGDVSEKLVVYQHANKEVAIICNHQRTVSKSHGAQMSKLMEKIGGLQGTLKELKTDLDRARKGKPPLEDADGKRKRNLTPEALEKKIAKTTEKMEKMEADMRTKEDLKTVALGTSKTNYLDPRITVAWCKRHEVPLEKIFNKSLLEKFAWAMDVDFDFRF
;
A
#
# COMPACT_ATOMS: atom_id res chain seq x y z
N MET A 1 10.46 39.22 -6.57
CA MET A 1 9.83 38.30 -7.53
C MET A 1 8.33 38.60 -7.54
N PRO A 2 7.77 39.26 -8.58
CA PRO A 2 6.35 39.58 -8.65
C PRO A 2 5.47 38.31 -8.51
N GLY A 3 4.38 38.39 -7.76
CA GLY A 3 3.45 37.26 -7.57
C GLY A 3 3.87 36.19 -6.53
N LEU A 4 5.02 36.37 -5.87
CA LEU A 4 5.47 35.47 -4.81
C LEU A 4 4.59 35.60 -3.56
N THR A 5 4.06 34.48 -3.07
CA THR A 5 3.24 34.41 -1.86
C THR A 5 3.64 33.21 -1.01
N ALA A 6 3.21 33.15 0.26
CA ALA A 6 3.44 32.00 1.13
C ALA A 6 2.93 30.67 0.53
N LYS A 7 1.86 30.73 -0.28
CA LYS A 7 1.32 29.57 -0.99
C LYS A 7 2.28 29.04 -2.06
N VAL A 8 3.00 29.93 -2.74
CA VAL A 8 4.01 29.57 -3.74
C VAL A 8 5.13 28.76 -3.07
N PHE A 9 5.62 29.19 -1.91
CA PHE A 9 6.63 28.44 -1.16
C PHE A 9 6.17 27.04 -0.74
N ARG A 10 4.92 26.89 -0.28
CA ARG A 10 4.37 25.56 0.07
C ARG A 10 4.31 24.64 -1.14
N THR A 11 3.93 25.18 -2.30
CA THR A 11 3.82 24.42 -3.56
C THR A 11 5.19 24.02 -4.08
N TYR A 12 6.15 24.95 -4.06
CA TYR A 12 7.54 24.69 -4.41
C TYR A 12 8.14 23.60 -3.51
N ASN A 13 8.07 23.77 -2.18
CA ASN A 13 8.62 22.80 -1.23
C ASN A 13 7.98 21.42 -1.37
N ALA A 14 6.66 21.35 -1.58
CA ALA A 14 5.97 20.09 -1.81
C ALA A 14 6.45 19.39 -3.09
N SER A 15 6.50 20.13 -4.20
CA SER A 15 6.85 19.61 -5.51
C SER A 15 8.32 19.19 -5.59
N ILE A 16 9.24 20.01 -5.12
CA ILE A 16 10.68 19.68 -5.12
C ILE A 16 10.99 18.49 -4.20
N THR A 17 10.28 18.36 -3.07
CA THR A 17 10.43 17.20 -2.18
C THR A 17 9.95 15.92 -2.87
N LEU A 18 8.77 15.94 -3.50
CA LEU A 18 8.26 14.79 -4.24
C LEU A 18 9.27 14.34 -5.30
N ASP A 19 9.71 15.28 -6.13
CA ASP A 19 10.64 15.00 -7.23
C ASP A 19 11.97 14.41 -6.73
N ASN A 20 12.54 15.00 -5.68
CA ASN A 20 13.79 14.51 -5.10
C ASN A 20 13.67 13.12 -4.48
N ILE A 21 12.61 12.85 -3.73
CA ILE A 21 12.39 11.52 -3.12
C ILE A 21 12.20 10.48 -4.22
N LEU A 22 11.32 10.74 -5.19
CA LEU A 22 11.07 9.82 -6.29
C LEU A 22 12.34 9.55 -7.09
N ASN A 23 13.13 10.58 -7.40
CA ASN A 23 14.37 10.41 -8.15
C ASN A 23 15.45 9.64 -7.37
N LYS A 24 15.51 9.78 -6.05
CA LYS A 24 16.53 9.14 -5.20
C LYS A 24 16.16 7.71 -4.81
N GLU A 25 14.89 7.45 -4.52
CA GLU A 25 14.43 6.21 -3.89
C GLU A 25 13.83 5.21 -4.86
N THR A 26 13.37 5.65 -6.04
CA THR A 26 12.80 4.71 -7.03
C THR A 26 13.91 3.86 -7.63
N LYS A 27 13.76 2.54 -7.52
CA LYS A 27 14.64 1.54 -8.13
C LYS A 27 13.88 0.74 -9.18
N GLU A 28 14.62 0.00 -10.00
CA GLU A 28 14.02 -1.06 -10.79
C GLU A 28 13.37 -2.10 -9.89
N GLY A 29 12.24 -2.61 -10.35
CA GLY A 29 11.35 -3.43 -9.54
C GLY A 29 9.97 -3.51 -10.16
N ASP A 30 9.09 -4.28 -9.53
CA ASP A 30 7.73 -4.41 -9.99
C ASP A 30 6.91 -3.13 -9.73
N VAL A 31 5.74 -3.05 -10.36
CA VAL A 31 4.85 -1.88 -10.21
C VAL A 31 4.42 -1.70 -8.75
N SER A 32 4.27 -2.77 -7.97
CA SER A 32 3.88 -2.71 -6.56
C SER A 32 4.97 -2.06 -5.71
N GLU A 33 6.23 -2.43 -5.91
CA GLU A 33 7.39 -1.85 -5.22
C GLU A 33 7.53 -0.36 -5.55
N LYS A 34 7.41 0.01 -6.83
CA LYS A 34 7.44 1.40 -7.28
C LYS A 34 6.31 2.23 -6.66
N LEU A 35 5.12 1.66 -6.53
CA LEU A 35 3.99 2.33 -5.87
C LEU A 35 4.23 2.58 -4.38
N VAL A 36 4.94 1.69 -3.68
CA VAL A 36 5.30 1.91 -2.27
C VAL A 36 6.18 3.16 -2.13
N VAL A 37 7.18 3.32 -3.00
CA VAL A 37 8.05 4.52 -3.02
C VAL A 37 7.23 5.78 -3.27
N TYR A 38 6.29 5.73 -4.23
CA TYR A 38 5.42 6.87 -4.50
C TYR A 38 4.55 7.25 -3.29
N GLN A 39 3.99 6.26 -2.59
CA GLN A 39 3.17 6.52 -1.40
C GLN A 39 4.02 7.09 -0.26
N HIS A 40 5.26 6.61 -0.09
CA HIS A 40 6.22 7.17 0.84
C HIS A 40 6.51 8.65 0.54
N ALA A 41 6.88 8.96 -0.70
CA ALA A 41 7.15 10.34 -1.13
C ALA A 41 5.95 11.27 -0.90
N ASN A 42 4.73 10.80 -1.23
CA ASN A 42 3.51 11.59 -1.02
C ASN A 42 3.19 11.80 0.47
N LYS A 43 3.51 10.83 1.34
CA LYS A 43 3.36 10.96 2.80
C LYS A 43 4.30 12.02 3.35
N GLU A 44 5.57 12.02 2.94
CA GLU A 44 6.56 13.02 3.36
C GLU A 44 6.13 14.43 2.95
N VAL A 45 5.64 14.59 1.73
CA VAL A 45 5.08 15.87 1.27
C VAL A 45 3.89 16.30 2.13
N ALA A 46 2.98 15.40 2.44
CA ALA A 46 1.81 15.73 3.27
C ALA A 46 2.22 16.16 4.69
N ILE A 47 3.28 15.55 5.25
CA ILE A 47 3.85 15.94 6.54
C ILE A 47 4.47 17.35 6.46
N ILE A 48 5.31 17.62 5.45
CA ILE A 48 5.92 18.95 5.23
C ILE A 48 4.85 20.03 5.05
N CYS A 49 3.76 19.70 4.35
CA CYS A 49 2.65 20.62 4.12
C CYS A 49 1.75 20.80 5.34
N ASN A 50 2.01 20.10 6.44
CA ASN A 50 1.18 20.00 7.65
C ASN A 50 -0.28 19.61 7.33
N HIS A 51 -0.48 18.67 6.41
CA HIS A 51 -1.82 18.15 6.05
C HIS A 51 -2.26 17.09 7.05
N GLN A 52 -2.45 17.52 8.30
CA GLN A 52 -2.98 16.67 9.34
C GLN A 52 -4.49 16.47 9.16
N ARG A 53 -4.98 15.30 9.59
CA ARG A 53 -6.40 15.03 9.77
C ARG A 53 -6.65 14.38 11.12
N THR A 54 -7.85 14.57 11.64
CA THR A 54 -8.33 13.79 12.77
C THR A 54 -8.47 12.33 12.37
N VAL A 55 -8.19 11.44 13.31
CA VAL A 55 -8.41 10.00 13.10
C VAL A 55 -9.90 9.78 12.82
N SER A 56 -10.20 9.03 11.75
CA SER A 56 -11.58 8.72 11.39
C SER A 56 -12.28 8.01 12.55
N LYS A 57 -13.54 8.37 12.82
CA LYS A 57 -14.39 7.66 13.79
C LYS A 57 -14.50 6.16 13.48
N SER A 58 -14.38 5.79 12.21
CA SER A 58 -14.42 4.39 11.76
C SER A 58 -13.08 3.66 11.86
N HIS A 59 -11.97 4.36 12.15
CA HIS A 59 -10.63 3.78 12.16
C HIS A 59 -10.52 2.60 13.12
N GLY A 60 -10.94 2.77 14.37
CA GLY A 60 -10.92 1.70 15.37
C GLY A 60 -11.67 0.46 14.90
N ALA A 61 -12.90 0.63 14.38
CA ALA A 61 -13.70 -0.47 13.86
C ALA A 61 -13.06 -1.16 12.64
N GLN A 62 -12.36 -0.41 11.78
CA GLN A 62 -11.62 -0.98 10.66
C GLN A 62 -10.41 -1.80 11.14
N MET A 63 -9.67 -1.29 12.13
CA MET A 63 -8.52 -1.98 12.70
C MET A 63 -8.93 -3.26 13.43
N SER A 64 -10.00 -3.23 14.23
CA SER A 64 -10.52 -4.42 14.89
C SER A 64 -10.93 -5.51 13.89
N LYS A 65 -11.60 -5.15 12.79
CA LYS A 65 -11.96 -6.09 11.73
C LYS A 65 -10.74 -6.72 11.03
N LEU A 66 -9.65 -5.97 10.88
CA LEU A 66 -8.40 -6.51 10.33
C LEU A 66 -7.72 -7.46 11.32
N MET A 67 -7.65 -7.08 12.59
CA MET A 67 -7.11 -7.93 13.65
C MET A 67 -7.88 -9.25 13.79
N GLU A 68 -9.21 -9.21 13.76
CA GLU A 68 -10.05 -10.41 13.81
C GLU A 68 -9.76 -11.37 12.65
N LYS A 69 -9.64 -10.83 11.42
CA LYS A 69 -9.29 -11.63 10.24
C LYS A 69 -7.88 -12.22 10.34
N ILE A 70 -6.91 -11.46 10.83
CA ILE A 70 -5.54 -11.94 11.06
C ILE A 70 -5.55 -13.05 12.10
N GLY A 71 -6.28 -12.89 13.21
CA GLY A 71 -6.43 -13.92 14.24
C GLY A 71 -7.05 -15.21 13.69
N GLY A 72 -8.08 -15.12 12.84
CA GLY A 72 -8.65 -16.28 12.16
C GLY A 72 -7.67 -16.98 11.21
N LEU A 73 -6.85 -16.23 10.47
CA LEU A 73 -5.79 -16.79 9.62
C LEU A 73 -4.70 -17.46 10.46
N GLN A 74 -4.31 -16.87 11.59
CA GLN A 74 -3.35 -17.48 12.53
C GLN A 74 -3.86 -18.80 13.10
N GLY A 75 -5.14 -18.88 13.47
CA GLY A 75 -5.78 -20.12 13.89
C GLY A 75 -5.74 -21.19 12.80
N THR A 76 -6.14 -20.82 11.57
CA THR A 76 -6.08 -21.70 10.39
C THR A 76 -4.66 -22.21 10.13
N LEU A 77 -3.66 -21.32 10.24
CA LEU A 77 -2.26 -21.67 10.03
C LEU A 77 -1.75 -22.67 11.08
N LYS A 78 -2.15 -22.52 12.35
CA LYS A 78 -1.81 -23.45 13.44
C LYS A 78 -2.41 -24.84 13.19
N GLU A 79 -3.66 -24.91 12.75
CA GLU A 79 -4.31 -26.17 12.38
C GLU A 79 -3.59 -26.85 11.21
N LEU A 80 -3.33 -26.12 10.12
CA LEU A 80 -2.64 -26.66 8.94
C LEU A 80 -1.23 -27.17 9.28
N LYS A 81 -0.49 -26.48 10.15
CA LYS A 81 0.83 -26.94 10.63
C LYS A 81 0.73 -28.22 11.45
N THR A 82 -0.33 -28.35 12.26
CA THR A 82 -0.59 -29.57 13.05
C THR A 82 -0.95 -30.74 12.13
N ASP A 83 -1.82 -30.51 11.14
CA ASP A 83 -2.19 -31.51 10.15
C ASP A 83 -0.99 -31.96 9.30
N LEU A 84 -0.08 -31.03 8.97
CA LEU A 84 1.16 -31.34 8.25
C LEU A 84 2.09 -32.27 9.07
N ASP A 85 2.29 -31.97 10.36
CA ASP A 85 3.10 -32.82 11.25
C ASP A 85 2.50 -34.23 11.37
N ARG A 86 1.17 -34.33 11.47
CA ARG A 86 0.46 -35.62 11.52
C ARG A 86 0.57 -36.38 10.21
N ALA A 87 0.37 -35.72 9.06
CA ALA A 87 0.48 -36.32 7.74
C ALA A 87 1.88 -36.86 7.49
N ARG A 88 2.94 -36.13 7.87
CA ARG A 88 4.34 -36.59 7.81
C ARG A 88 4.62 -37.81 8.69
N LYS A 89 3.86 -37.98 9.77
CA LYS A 89 3.92 -39.15 10.68
C LYS A 89 2.95 -40.27 10.27
N GLY A 90 2.28 -40.17 9.11
CA GLY A 90 1.30 -41.14 8.65
C GLY A 90 0.00 -41.19 9.46
N LYS A 91 -0.26 -40.18 10.30
CA LYS A 91 -1.46 -40.08 11.14
C LYS A 91 -2.55 -39.27 10.43
N PRO A 92 -3.84 -39.64 10.56
CA PRO A 92 -4.93 -38.84 10.00
C PRO A 92 -5.04 -37.48 10.70
N PRO A 93 -5.57 -36.45 10.03
CA PRO A 93 -5.82 -35.13 10.61
C PRO A 93 -6.77 -35.23 11.81
N LEU A 94 -6.75 -34.21 12.66
CA LEU A 94 -7.68 -34.10 13.77
C LEU A 94 -9.10 -33.81 13.24
N GLU A 95 -10.10 -34.12 14.06
CA GLU A 95 -11.47 -33.70 13.79
C GLU A 95 -11.56 -32.16 13.85
N ASP A 96 -12.47 -31.59 13.07
CA ASP A 96 -12.77 -30.16 13.16
C ASP A 96 -13.54 -29.83 14.44
N ALA A 97 -13.82 -28.54 14.65
CA ALA A 97 -14.57 -28.07 15.82
C ALA A 97 -15.99 -28.67 15.92
N ASP A 98 -16.52 -29.20 14.82
CA ASP A 98 -17.83 -29.86 14.73
C ASP A 98 -17.73 -31.40 14.89
N GLY A 99 -16.54 -31.93 15.22
CA GLY A 99 -16.29 -33.37 15.39
C GLY A 99 -16.25 -34.16 14.08
N LYS A 100 -16.17 -33.50 12.92
CA LYS A 100 -16.08 -34.17 11.62
C LYS A 100 -14.63 -34.44 11.26
N ARG A 101 -14.38 -35.63 10.70
CA ARG A 101 -13.06 -35.97 10.15
C ARG A 101 -12.73 -35.06 8.98
N LYS A 102 -11.65 -34.30 9.12
CA LYS A 102 -11.08 -33.51 8.04
C LYS A 102 -10.60 -34.42 6.90
N ARG A 103 -10.74 -33.94 5.67
CA ARG A 103 -10.23 -34.63 4.48
C ARG A 103 -8.73 -34.84 4.62
N ASN A 104 -8.28 -36.07 4.39
CA ASN A 104 -6.86 -36.39 4.40
C ASN A 104 -6.19 -35.74 3.18
N LEU A 105 -5.21 -34.87 3.43
CA LEU A 105 -4.47 -34.14 2.41
C LEU A 105 -3.02 -34.63 2.40
N THR A 106 -2.40 -34.62 1.23
CA THR A 106 -0.97 -34.94 1.16
C THR A 106 -0.14 -33.84 1.84
N PRO A 107 1.05 -34.14 2.36
CA PRO A 107 1.95 -33.14 2.93
C PRO A 107 2.18 -31.95 2.00
N GLU A 108 2.36 -32.19 0.70
CA GLU A 108 2.59 -31.15 -0.31
C GLU A 108 1.37 -30.21 -0.46
N ALA A 109 0.16 -30.76 -0.39
CA ALA A 109 -1.07 -29.98 -0.45
C ALA A 109 -1.25 -29.11 0.79
N LEU A 110 -0.84 -29.60 1.96
CA LEU A 110 -0.85 -28.85 3.22
C LEU A 110 0.20 -27.74 3.22
N GLU A 111 1.42 -28.00 2.76
CA GLU A 111 2.48 -27.00 2.60
C GLU A 111 2.06 -25.87 1.67
N LYS A 112 1.45 -26.19 0.52
CA LYS A 112 0.92 -25.18 -0.40
C LYS A 112 -0.17 -24.32 0.24
N LYS A 113 -1.05 -24.92 1.04
CA LYS A 113 -2.08 -24.18 1.79
C LYS A 113 -1.48 -23.29 2.87
N ILE A 114 -0.46 -23.76 3.59
CA ILE A 114 0.27 -22.97 4.59
C ILE A 114 0.89 -21.76 3.90
N ALA A 115 1.66 -21.96 2.82
CA ALA A 115 2.31 -20.87 2.08
C ALA A 115 1.31 -19.79 1.65
N LYS A 116 0.19 -20.18 1.02
CA LYS A 116 -0.87 -19.26 0.61
C LYS A 116 -1.53 -18.52 1.78
N THR A 117 -1.69 -19.19 2.92
CA THR A 117 -2.29 -18.60 4.13
C THR A 117 -1.34 -17.59 4.77
N THR A 118 -0.04 -17.92 4.83
CA THR A 118 1.03 -17.02 5.29
C THR A 118 1.08 -15.76 4.43
N GLU A 119 1.16 -15.89 3.10
CA GLU A 119 1.21 -14.75 2.17
C GLU A 119 0.00 -13.82 2.35
N LYS A 120 -1.20 -14.40 2.49
CA LYS A 120 -2.43 -13.64 2.74
C LYS A 120 -2.37 -12.89 4.09
N MET A 121 -1.82 -13.51 5.12
CA MET A 121 -1.67 -12.91 6.44
C MET A 121 -0.67 -11.75 6.41
N GLU A 122 0.50 -11.95 5.80
CA GLU A 122 1.53 -10.92 5.64
C GLU A 122 0.99 -9.68 4.91
N LYS A 123 0.20 -9.91 3.84
CA LYS A 123 -0.48 -8.82 3.12
C LYS A 123 -1.46 -8.05 4.01
N MET A 124 -2.29 -8.75 4.80
CA MET A 124 -3.22 -8.07 5.71
C MET A 124 -2.51 -7.29 6.81
N GLU A 125 -1.39 -7.80 7.32
CA GLU A 125 -0.59 -7.09 8.31
C GLU A 125 0.07 -5.85 7.72
N ALA A 126 0.57 -5.91 6.47
CA ALA A 126 1.12 -4.76 5.77
C ALA A 126 0.04 -3.68 5.52
N ASP A 127 -1.16 -4.08 5.11
CA ASP A 127 -2.30 -3.17 4.95
C ASP A 127 -2.70 -2.50 6.28
N MET A 128 -2.67 -3.26 7.37
CA MET A 128 -2.95 -2.77 8.71
C MET A 128 -1.92 -1.72 9.17
N ARG A 129 -0.62 -2.01 8.99
CA ARG A 129 0.47 -1.06 9.29
C ARG A 129 0.32 0.23 8.49
N THR A 130 0.06 0.11 7.18
CA THR A 130 -0.13 1.27 6.29
C THR A 130 -1.31 2.13 6.74
N LYS A 131 -2.45 1.52 7.11
CA LYS A 131 -3.61 2.25 7.62
C LYS A 131 -3.31 3.00 8.92
N GLU A 132 -2.55 2.38 9.82
CA GLU A 132 -2.17 2.99 11.08
C GLU A 132 -1.22 4.17 10.88
N ASP A 133 -0.22 4.02 10.02
CA ASP A 133 0.76 5.06 9.69
C ASP A 133 0.13 6.30 9.03
N LEU A 134 -0.97 6.10 8.31
CA LEU A 134 -1.69 7.15 7.59
C LEU A 134 -2.90 7.69 8.36
N LYS A 135 -3.15 7.24 9.59
CA LYS A 135 -4.39 7.58 10.32
C LYS A 135 -4.56 9.09 10.54
N THR A 136 -3.46 9.83 10.73
CA THR A 136 -3.42 11.27 11.01
C THR A 136 -3.02 12.15 9.83
N VAL A 137 -2.78 11.60 8.64
CA VAL A 137 -2.25 12.35 7.48
C VAL A 137 -3.24 12.34 6.31
N ALA A 138 -3.48 13.50 5.71
CA ALA A 138 -4.38 13.68 4.56
C ALA A 138 -3.62 13.76 3.23
N LEU A 139 -3.33 12.60 2.64
CA LEU A 139 -2.58 12.48 1.38
C LEU A 139 -3.27 13.08 0.14
N GLY A 140 -4.60 13.27 0.17
CA GLY A 140 -5.35 13.78 -0.98
C GLY A 140 -5.12 15.28 -1.22
N THR A 141 -4.90 16.04 -0.16
CA THR A 141 -4.76 17.51 -0.23
C THR A 141 -3.46 17.91 -0.91
N SER A 142 -2.34 17.29 -0.55
CA SER A 142 -1.04 17.49 -1.19
C SER A 142 -1.10 17.17 -2.67
N LYS A 143 -1.58 15.96 -2.98
CA LYS A 143 -1.69 15.43 -4.34
C LYS A 143 -2.55 16.27 -5.28
N THR A 144 -3.62 16.88 -4.78
CA THR A 144 -4.57 17.62 -5.62
C THR A 144 -4.17 19.06 -5.85
N ASN A 145 -3.46 19.69 -4.90
CA ASN A 145 -3.32 21.14 -4.84
C ASN A 145 -1.90 21.68 -4.68
N TYR A 146 -0.94 20.85 -4.25
CA TYR A 146 0.41 21.30 -3.90
C TYR A 146 1.52 20.58 -4.68
N LEU A 147 1.19 19.47 -5.34
CA LEU A 147 2.11 18.76 -6.21
C LEU A 147 1.92 19.19 -7.67
N ASP A 148 3.02 19.47 -8.36
CA ASP A 148 3.03 19.60 -9.81
C ASP A 148 2.76 18.21 -10.44
N PRO A 149 1.62 18.01 -11.13
CA PRO A 149 1.26 16.70 -11.68
C PRO A 149 2.25 16.21 -12.74
N ARG A 150 3.04 17.10 -13.36
CA ARG A 150 4.05 16.71 -14.35
C ARG A 150 5.16 15.84 -13.75
N ILE A 151 5.50 16.05 -12.48
CA ILE A 151 6.46 15.19 -11.75
C ILE A 151 5.95 13.74 -11.74
N THR A 152 4.68 13.55 -11.37
CA THR A 152 4.05 12.23 -11.34
C THR A 152 3.94 11.62 -12.73
N VAL A 153 3.56 12.41 -13.75
CA VAL A 153 3.44 11.93 -15.13
C VAL A 153 4.80 11.49 -15.67
N ALA A 154 5.83 12.32 -15.52
CA ALA A 154 7.18 12.00 -15.96
C ALA A 154 7.73 10.76 -15.24
N TRP A 155 7.50 10.65 -13.93
CA TRP A 155 7.87 9.46 -13.15
C TRP A 155 7.15 8.19 -13.64
N CYS A 156 5.85 8.27 -13.89
CA CYS A 156 5.07 7.14 -14.43
C CYS A 156 5.59 6.70 -15.80
N LYS A 157 5.91 7.64 -16.69
CA LYS A 157 6.51 7.35 -18.00
C LYS A 157 7.88 6.68 -17.85
N ARG A 158 8.74 7.23 -17.00
CA ARG A 158 10.12 6.73 -16.77
C ARG A 158 10.17 5.32 -16.21
N HIS A 159 9.22 4.96 -15.34
CA HIS A 159 9.23 3.68 -14.63
C HIS A 159 8.14 2.71 -15.08
N GLU A 160 7.46 3.00 -16.19
CA GLU A 160 6.40 2.20 -16.79
C GLU A 160 5.25 1.88 -15.81
N VAL A 161 4.89 2.85 -14.97
CA VAL A 161 3.79 2.72 -14.01
C VAL A 161 2.51 3.28 -14.63
N PRO A 162 1.41 2.50 -14.71
CA PRO A 162 0.14 3.01 -15.22
C PRO A 162 -0.38 4.16 -14.36
N LEU A 163 -0.74 5.28 -15.00
CA LEU A 163 -1.18 6.50 -14.32
C LEU A 163 -2.44 6.28 -13.48
N GLU A 164 -3.29 5.34 -13.87
CA GLU A 164 -4.53 4.96 -13.17
C GLU A 164 -4.26 4.33 -11.79
N LYS A 165 -3.04 3.84 -11.56
CA LYS A 165 -2.61 3.37 -10.22
C LYS A 165 -2.35 4.52 -9.26
N ILE A 166 -2.12 5.72 -9.78
CA ILE A 166 -1.85 6.92 -8.99
C ILE A 166 -3.06 7.85 -9.03
N PHE A 167 -3.46 8.33 -10.20
CA PHE A 167 -4.57 9.25 -10.36
C PHE A 167 -5.87 8.49 -10.60
N ASN A 168 -6.91 8.85 -9.84
CA ASN A 168 -8.26 8.41 -10.17
C ASN A 168 -8.78 9.18 -11.40
N LYS A 169 -9.92 8.77 -11.95
CA LYS A 169 -10.52 9.39 -13.15
C LYS A 169 -10.64 10.91 -13.06
N SER A 170 -11.10 11.44 -11.91
CA SER A 170 -11.26 12.88 -11.71
C SER A 170 -9.92 13.63 -11.71
N LEU A 171 -8.86 13.05 -11.13
CA LEU A 171 -7.53 13.66 -11.16
C LEU A 171 -6.89 13.59 -12.55
N LEU A 172 -7.13 12.51 -13.31
CA LEU A 172 -6.70 12.41 -14.70
C LEU A 172 -7.34 13.51 -15.57
N GLU A 173 -8.64 13.73 -15.42
CA GLU A 173 -9.36 14.81 -16.10
C GLU A 173 -8.83 16.19 -15.69
N LYS A 174 -8.62 16.44 -14.39
CA LYS A 174 -8.08 17.71 -13.87
C LYS A 174 -6.69 18.01 -14.40
N PHE A 175 -5.85 16.99 -14.55
CA PHE A 175 -4.44 17.12 -14.91
C PHE A 175 -4.16 16.75 -16.37
N ALA A 176 -5.18 16.75 -17.23
CA ALA A 176 -5.02 16.45 -18.66
C ALA A 176 -3.92 17.30 -19.33
N TRP A 177 -3.79 18.57 -18.93
CA TRP A 177 -2.75 19.48 -19.43
C TRP A 177 -1.31 19.05 -19.11
N ALA A 178 -1.11 18.17 -18.13
CA ALA A 178 0.20 17.69 -17.71
C ALA A 178 0.61 16.37 -18.37
N MET A 179 -0.29 15.72 -19.12
CA MET A 179 -0.07 14.37 -19.66
C MET A 179 0.97 14.32 -20.78
N ASP A 180 1.15 15.43 -21.49
CA ASP A 180 2.08 15.54 -22.62
C ASP A 180 3.53 15.82 -22.20
N VAL A 181 3.82 15.93 -20.90
CA VAL A 181 5.19 16.19 -20.41
C VAL A 181 6.14 15.04 -20.74
N ASP A 182 7.40 15.35 -21.05
CA ASP A 182 8.42 14.33 -21.34
C ASP A 182 8.84 13.56 -20.07
N PHE A 183 9.39 12.36 -20.25
CA PHE A 183 9.77 11.45 -19.16
C PHE A 183 10.99 11.95 -18.35
N ASP A 184 11.76 12.87 -18.92
CA ASP A 184 12.96 13.46 -18.31
C ASP A 184 12.67 14.69 -17.45
N PHE A 185 11.43 15.16 -17.42
CA PHE A 185 11.03 16.33 -16.63
C PHE A 185 11.41 16.18 -15.15
N ARG A 186 11.96 17.27 -14.62
CA ARG A 186 12.34 17.51 -13.21
C ARG A 186 11.84 18.91 -12.84
N PHE A 187 11.41 19.08 -11.59
CA PHE A 187 10.80 20.33 -11.09
C PHE A 187 11.84 21.36 -10.67
#